data_AF-A0A514LFX2-F1
#
_entry.id   AF-A0A514LFX2-F1
#
_cell.length_a   1.000
_cell.length_b   1.000
_cell.length_c   1.000
_cell.angle_alpha   90.00
_cell.angle_beta   90.00
_cell.angle_gamma   90.00
#
_symmetry.space_group_name_H-M   'P 1'
#
loop_
_entity.id
_entity.type
_entity.pdbx_description
1 polymer ?
#
loop_
_entity_poly.entity_id
_entity_poly.type
_entity_poly.pdbx_seq_one_letter_code
_entity_poly.pdbx_strand_id
1 'polypeptide(L)'
;MKPRRLIHTKKTVQKASEAVWAANKYFVLACSQKQYKGIRRNFRPDQQDLLSAYQQLHETEITHQTIASRDLPELSNALCHVLGYFKQELSQQDRQRINDQIKTEPEKALQAVETLTFKHRKSYLMPCRLWQRDRFFNEVPVAMMFEGHHFEAYTWRWCGDYLIRTLNNQW
;
A
#
# COMPACT_ATOMS: atom_id res chain seq x y z
N MET A 1 -28.37 -9.00 15.01
CA MET A 1 -27.00 -8.92 14.45
C MET A 1 -27.03 -9.38 13.00
N LYS A 2 -26.71 -8.52 12.01
CA LYS A 2 -26.50 -9.02 10.64
C LYS A 2 -25.23 -9.89 10.65
N PRO A 3 -25.25 -11.11 10.08
CA PRO A 3 -24.07 -11.98 10.08
C PRO A 3 -22.88 -11.24 9.44
N ARG A 4 -21.70 -11.35 10.07
CA ARG A 4 -20.45 -10.88 9.47
C ARG A 4 -20.29 -11.63 8.15
N ARG A 5 -20.50 -10.95 7.01
CA ARG A 5 -20.25 -11.55 5.69
C ARG A 5 -18.74 -11.74 5.56
N LEU A 6 -18.32 -13.00 5.52
CA LEU A 6 -16.98 -13.41 5.15
C LEU A 6 -16.97 -13.75 3.66
N ILE A 7 -15.94 -13.31 2.94
CA ILE A 7 -15.73 -13.70 1.54
C ILE A 7 -14.50 -14.57 1.46
N HIS A 8 -14.67 -15.82 1.00
CA HIS A 8 -13.59 -16.79 0.80
C HIS A 8 -13.30 -17.05 -0.69
N THR A 9 -14.02 -16.41 -1.60
CA THR A 9 -13.87 -16.65 -3.04
C THR A 9 -12.44 -16.30 -3.47
N LYS A 10 -11.66 -17.30 -3.90
CA LYS A 10 -10.24 -17.14 -4.27
C LYS A 10 -9.97 -15.93 -5.16
N LYS A 11 -10.74 -15.75 -6.23
CA LYS A 11 -10.63 -14.61 -7.15
C LYS A 11 -10.79 -13.26 -6.45
N THR A 12 -11.77 -13.14 -5.57
CA THR A 12 -12.08 -11.90 -4.85
C THR A 12 -11.03 -11.60 -3.79
N VAL A 13 -10.63 -12.62 -3.03
CA VAL A 13 -9.56 -12.52 -2.02
C VAL A 13 -8.24 -12.14 -2.69
N GLN A 14 -7.89 -12.78 -3.81
CA GLN A 14 -6.68 -12.45 -4.57
C GLN A 14 -6.69 -10.99 -5.04
N LYS A 15 -7.78 -10.53 -5.68
CA LYS A 15 -7.90 -9.13 -6.14
C LYS A 15 -7.72 -8.13 -4.98
N ALA A 16 -8.36 -8.40 -3.84
CA ALA A 16 -8.23 -7.56 -2.65
C ALA A 16 -6.80 -7.57 -2.09
N SER A 17 -6.17 -8.75 -2.01
CA SER A 17 -4.81 -8.90 -1.53
C SER A 17 -3.79 -8.15 -2.39
N GLU A 18 -3.96 -8.18 -3.72
CA GLU A 18 -3.09 -7.47 -4.66
C GLU A 18 -3.25 -5.95 -4.53
N ALA A 19 -4.47 -5.46 -4.30
CA ALA A 19 -4.73 -4.05 -4.03
C ALA A 19 -4.13 -3.59 -2.69
N VAL A 20 -4.27 -4.40 -1.64
CA VAL A 20 -3.63 -4.15 -0.35
C VAL A 20 -2.10 -4.14 -0.50
N TRP A 21 -1.53 -5.13 -1.18
CA TRP A 21 -0.09 -5.15 -1.43
C TRP A 21 0.37 -3.92 -2.21
N ALA A 22 -0.34 -3.51 -3.27
CA ALA A 22 0.00 -2.32 -4.04
C ALA A 22 0.07 -1.05 -3.16
N ALA A 23 -0.86 -0.89 -2.22
CA ALA A 23 -0.86 0.23 -1.27
C ALA A 23 0.28 0.17 -0.24
N ASN A 24 0.67 -1.04 0.19
CA ASN A 24 1.65 -1.21 1.26
C ASN A 24 3.10 -1.32 0.78
N LYS A 25 3.33 -1.80 -0.44
CA LYS A 25 4.66 -2.27 -0.88
C LYS A 25 5.77 -1.21 -0.77
N TYR A 26 5.46 0.08 -0.94
CA TYR A 26 6.47 1.14 -0.81
C TYR A 26 6.76 1.51 0.64
N PHE A 27 5.78 1.40 1.52
CA PHE A 27 6.01 1.49 2.96
C PHE A 27 6.90 0.32 3.42
N VAL A 28 6.57 -0.92 3.04
CA VAL A 28 7.41 -2.09 3.33
C VAL A 28 8.83 -1.92 2.78
N LEU A 29 8.96 -1.40 1.55
CA LEU A 29 10.27 -1.13 0.97
C LEU A 29 11.05 -0.09 1.77
N ALA A 30 10.38 0.96 2.26
CA ALA A 30 10.98 1.97 3.12
C ALA A 30 11.42 1.41 4.49
N CYS A 31 10.75 0.37 4.99
CA CYS A 31 11.14 -0.33 6.21
C CYS A 31 12.34 -1.28 5.98
N SER A 32 12.30 -2.10 4.93
CA SER A 32 13.36 -3.05 4.62
C SER A 32 13.23 -3.63 3.22
N GLN A 33 14.31 -3.55 2.44
CA GLN A 33 14.40 -4.24 1.15
C GLN A 33 14.26 -5.78 1.29
N LYS A 34 14.73 -6.35 2.41
CA LYS A 34 14.64 -7.80 2.68
C LYS A 34 13.17 -8.21 2.90
N GLN A 35 12.43 -7.49 3.74
CA GLN A 35 11.00 -7.75 3.98
C GLN A 35 10.20 -7.58 2.69
N TYR A 36 10.43 -6.50 1.93
CA TYR A 36 9.80 -6.30 0.63
C TYR A 36 9.97 -7.50 -0.31
N LYS A 37 11.20 -8.02 -0.44
CA LYS A 37 11.50 -9.18 -1.27
C LYS A 37 10.87 -10.48 -0.73
N GLY A 38 10.70 -10.60 0.59
CA GLY A 38 10.00 -11.72 1.24
C GLY A 38 8.52 -11.71 0.88
N ILE A 39 7.83 -10.63 1.22
CA ILE A 39 6.39 -10.48 1.00
C ILE A 39 6.04 -10.58 -0.48
N ARG A 40 6.82 -9.94 -1.36
CA ARG A 40 6.59 -9.97 -2.81
C ARG A 40 6.58 -11.39 -3.39
N ARG A 41 7.35 -12.34 -2.83
CA ARG A 41 7.37 -13.73 -3.32
C ARG A 41 6.02 -14.41 -3.16
N ASN A 42 5.33 -14.14 -2.05
CA ASN A 42 4.02 -14.71 -1.74
C ASN A 42 2.90 -14.25 -2.68
N PHE A 43 3.15 -13.23 -3.52
CA PHE A 43 2.22 -12.75 -4.54
C PHE A 43 2.54 -13.28 -5.95
N ARG A 44 3.56 -14.13 -6.10
CA ARG A 44 3.89 -14.73 -7.41
C ARG A 44 2.91 -15.85 -7.74
N PRO A 45 2.47 -16.00 -9.01
CA PRO A 45 1.48 -17.03 -9.38
C PRO A 45 1.88 -18.46 -9.02
N ASP A 46 3.18 -18.79 -9.07
CA ASP A 46 3.75 -20.11 -8.80
C ASP A 46 4.05 -20.37 -7.31
N GLN A 47 4.04 -19.32 -6.47
CA GLN A 47 4.40 -19.37 -5.04
C GLN A 47 3.39 -18.61 -4.18
N GLN A 48 2.12 -18.58 -4.61
CA GLN A 48 1.12 -17.75 -3.96
C GLN A 48 0.77 -18.28 -2.56
N ASP A 49 1.02 -17.46 -1.53
CA ASP A 49 0.67 -17.74 -0.14
C ASP A 49 0.13 -16.46 0.53
N LEU A 50 -1.18 -16.25 0.42
CA LEU A 50 -1.81 -15.04 0.91
C LEU A 50 -1.82 -14.96 2.44
N LEU A 51 -1.85 -16.09 3.14
CA LEU A 51 -1.82 -16.11 4.61
C LEU A 51 -0.44 -15.66 5.11
N SER A 52 0.64 -16.20 4.55
CA SER A 52 2.00 -15.77 4.88
C SER A 52 2.24 -14.31 4.50
N ALA A 53 1.73 -13.85 3.34
CA ALA A 53 1.81 -12.44 2.96
C ALA A 53 1.13 -11.52 3.98
N TYR A 54 -0.06 -11.90 4.45
CA TYR A 54 -0.80 -11.14 5.46
C TYR A 54 -0.03 -11.08 6.79
N GLN A 55 0.49 -12.20 7.26
CA GLN A 55 1.27 -12.28 8.51
C GLN A 55 2.52 -11.40 8.44
N GLN A 56 3.31 -11.49 7.37
CA GLN A 56 4.51 -10.68 7.21
C GLN A 56 4.21 -9.18 7.09
N LEU A 57 3.09 -8.80 6.44
CA LEU A 57 2.64 -7.41 6.41
C LEU A 57 2.22 -6.92 7.80
N HIS A 58 1.50 -7.76 8.56
CA HIS A 58 1.10 -7.45 9.92
C HIS A 58 2.30 -7.24 10.86
N GLU A 59 3.32 -8.11 10.77
CA GLU A 59 4.57 -7.96 11.51
C GLU A 59 5.31 -6.66 11.17
N THR A 60 5.35 -6.31 9.88
CA THR A 60 5.93 -5.05 9.40
C THR A 60 5.17 -3.85 9.98
N GLU A 61 3.84 -3.90 9.98
CA GLU A 61 2.99 -2.84 10.55
C GLU A 61 3.26 -2.67 12.05
N ILE A 62 3.22 -3.75 12.84
CA ILE A 62 3.47 -3.69 14.29
C ILE A 62 4.83 -3.06 14.60
N THR A 63 5.85 -3.40 13.81
CA THR A 63 7.22 -2.97 14.05
C THR A 63 7.48 -1.52 13.62
N HIS A 64 6.84 -1.04 12.55
CA HIS A 64 7.21 0.22 11.90
C HIS A 64 6.09 1.28 11.85
N GLN A 65 4.87 0.98 12.29
CA GLN A 65 3.75 1.94 12.23
C GLN A 65 4.02 3.22 13.06
N THR A 66 4.71 3.09 14.19
CA THR A 66 5.02 4.21 15.11
C THR A 66 6.28 4.98 14.71
N ILE A 67 7.07 4.43 13.78
CA ILE A 67 8.28 5.09 13.29
C ILE A 67 7.88 6.16 12.29
N ALA A 68 8.30 7.40 12.54
CA ALA A 68 8.07 8.50 11.61
C ALA A 68 8.69 8.16 10.25
N SER A 69 8.02 8.54 9.15
CA SER A 69 8.47 8.14 7.80
C SER A 69 9.91 8.56 7.51
N ARG A 70 10.34 9.72 8.01
CA ARG A 70 11.72 10.23 7.87
C ARG A 70 12.79 9.32 8.50
N ASP A 71 12.40 8.53 9.50
CA ASP A 71 13.29 7.65 10.27
C ASP A 71 13.26 6.20 9.72
N LEU A 72 12.53 5.95 8.61
CA LEU A 72 12.54 4.67 7.93
C LEU A 72 13.85 4.47 7.16
N PRO A 73 14.57 3.36 7.36
CA PRO A 73 15.95 3.19 6.92
C PRO A 73 16.12 3.18 5.39
N GLU A 74 15.10 2.78 4.65
CA GLU A 74 15.11 2.65 3.19
C GLU A 74 14.17 3.66 2.53
N LEU A 75 13.80 4.75 3.22
CA LEU A 75 12.85 5.75 2.69
C LEU A 75 13.31 6.29 1.33
N SER A 76 14.58 6.70 1.19
CA SER A 76 15.08 7.24 -0.07
C SER A 76 14.96 6.25 -1.22
N ASN A 77 15.22 4.96 -0.97
CA ASN A 77 15.08 3.90 -1.95
C ASN A 77 13.62 3.73 -2.39
N ALA A 78 12.69 3.71 -1.43
CA ALA A 78 11.26 3.66 -1.72
C ALA A 78 10.80 4.88 -2.55
N LEU A 79 11.25 6.09 -2.20
CA LEU A 79 10.91 7.32 -2.92
C LEU A 79 11.45 7.32 -4.35
N CYS A 80 12.65 6.79 -4.61
CA CYS A 80 13.17 6.61 -5.97
C CYS A 80 12.24 5.74 -6.82
N HIS A 81 11.71 4.65 -6.26
CA HIS A 81 10.75 3.80 -6.95
C HIS A 81 9.42 4.50 -7.22
N VAL A 82 8.92 5.29 -6.26
CA VAL A 82 7.66 6.05 -6.42
C VAL A 82 7.84 7.19 -7.45
N LEU A 83 8.97 7.90 -7.43
CA LEU A 83 9.31 8.94 -8.41
C LEU A 83 9.32 8.39 -9.84
N GLY A 84 9.66 7.11 -10.00
CA GLY A 84 9.62 6.40 -11.29
C GLY A 84 8.25 6.39 -11.99
N TYR A 85 7.14 6.62 -11.28
CA TYR A 85 5.79 6.72 -11.88
C TYR A 85 5.53 8.07 -12.55
N PHE A 86 6.38 9.07 -12.32
CA PHE A 86 6.21 10.42 -12.84
C PHE A 86 7.10 10.71 -14.06
N LYS A 87 7.61 9.66 -14.72
CA LYS A 87 8.51 9.79 -15.87
C LYS A 87 7.90 10.54 -17.05
N GLN A 88 6.58 10.51 -17.21
CA GLN A 88 5.87 11.18 -18.31
C GLN A 88 5.30 12.54 -17.89
N GLU A 89 5.16 12.78 -16.59
CA GLU A 89 4.53 13.99 -16.03
C GLU A 89 5.53 15.08 -15.66
N LEU A 90 6.78 14.71 -15.43
CA LEU A 90 7.83 15.64 -15.03
C LEU A 90 8.87 15.82 -16.13
N SER A 91 9.35 17.06 -16.24
CA SER A 91 10.57 17.33 -17.00
C SER A 91 11.76 16.57 -16.40
N GLN A 92 12.81 16.36 -17.20
CA GLN A 92 14.04 15.75 -16.70
C GLN A 92 14.65 16.57 -15.55
N GLN A 93 14.59 17.90 -15.65
CA GLN A 93 15.11 18.81 -14.62
C GLN A 93 14.32 18.70 -13.32
N ASP A 94 12.99 18.69 -13.37
CA ASP A 94 12.15 18.54 -12.18
C ASP A 94 12.36 17.19 -11.50
N ARG A 95 12.43 16.12 -12.30
CA ARG A 95 12.70 14.78 -11.78
C ARG A 95 14.07 14.71 -11.13
N GLN A 96 15.09 15.35 -11.72
CA GLN A 96 16.43 15.39 -11.13
C GLN A 96 16.44 16.17 -9.81
N ARG A 97 15.77 17.33 -9.76
CA ARG A 97 15.63 18.11 -8.52
C ARG A 97 15.03 17.28 -7.39
N ILE A 98 13.94 16.55 -7.65
CA ILE A 98 13.33 15.69 -6.63
C ILE A 98 14.26 14.53 -6.27
N ASN A 99 14.96 13.95 -7.24
CA ASN A 99 15.92 12.87 -6.97
C ASN A 99 17.08 13.32 -6.07
N ASP A 100 17.52 14.58 -6.19
CA ASP A 100 18.53 15.14 -5.31
C ASP A 100 17.96 15.44 -3.92
N GLN A 101 16.72 15.95 -3.84
CA GLN A 101 15.99 16.08 -2.57
C GLN A 101 15.79 14.73 -1.87
N ILE A 102 15.56 13.63 -2.59
CA ILE A 102 15.44 12.28 -2.00
C ILE A 102 16.71 11.88 -1.23
N LYS A 103 17.88 12.33 -1.68
CA LYS A 103 19.18 12.01 -1.06
C LYS A 103 19.50 12.90 0.13
N THR A 104 19.15 14.18 0.05
CA THR A 104 19.55 15.19 1.05
C THR A 104 18.47 15.48 2.08
N GLU A 105 17.20 15.42 1.68
CA GLU A 105 16.03 15.85 2.45
C GLU A 105 14.83 14.92 2.20
N PRO A 106 14.93 13.61 2.54
CA PRO A 106 13.94 12.61 2.15
C PRO A 106 12.52 12.89 2.68
N GLU A 107 12.38 13.58 3.80
CA GLU A 107 11.08 14.01 4.33
C GLU A 107 10.41 15.06 3.43
N LYS A 108 11.15 16.06 2.96
CA LYS A 108 10.64 17.04 1.98
C LYS A 108 10.34 16.37 0.65
N ALA A 109 11.17 15.42 0.23
CA ALA A 109 10.92 14.65 -0.98
C ALA A 109 9.65 13.79 -0.87
N LEU A 110 9.36 13.20 0.29
CA LEU A 110 8.12 12.48 0.54
C LEU A 110 6.90 13.40 0.35
N GLN A 111 6.90 14.58 0.95
CA GLN A 111 5.82 15.57 0.78
C GLN A 111 5.66 16.03 -0.68
N ALA A 112 6.78 16.22 -1.40
CA ALA A 112 6.76 16.58 -2.81
C ALA A 112 6.16 15.47 -3.68
N VAL A 113 6.56 14.22 -3.46
CA VAL A 113 6.05 13.05 -4.20
C VAL A 113 4.59 12.76 -3.88
N GLU A 114 4.16 12.97 -2.64
CA GLU A 114 2.75 12.94 -2.25
C GLU A 114 1.95 14.01 -3.01
N THR A 115 2.41 15.26 -2.99
CA THR A 115 1.77 16.38 -3.71
C THR A 115 1.62 16.06 -5.20
N LEU A 116 2.66 15.51 -5.83
CA LEU A 116 2.61 15.09 -7.23
C LEU A 116 1.60 13.97 -7.47
N THR A 117 1.53 12.99 -6.56
CA THR A 117 0.56 11.89 -6.64
C THR A 117 -0.86 12.42 -6.78
N PHE A 118 -1.24 13.37 -5.92
CA PHE A 118 -2.58 13.95 -5.94
C PHE A 118 -2.77 14.94 -7.10
N LYS A 119 -1.78 15.79 -7.39
CA LYS A 119 -1.82 16.74 -8.52
C LYS A 119 -2.06 16.04 -9.85
N HIS A 120 -1.35 14.94 -10.10
CA HIS A 120 -1.46 14.16 -11.34
C HIS A 120 -2.48 13.03 -11.25
N ARG A 121 -3.28 12.96 -10.17
CA ARG A 121 -4.30 11.94 -9.93
C ARG A 121 -3.80 10.52 -10.22
N LYS A 122 -2.61 10.18 -9.72
CA LYS A 122 -2.02 8.84 -9.88
C LYS A 122 -2.77 7.85 -8.99
N SER A 123 -3.93 7.38 -9.45
CA SER A 123 -4.85 6.51 -8.69
C SER A 123 -4.17 5.29 -8.06
N TYR A 124 -3.20 4.70 -8.75
CA TYR A 124 -2.39 3.60 -8.26
C TYR A 124 -1.59 3.94 -6.98
N LEU A 125 -1.09 5.18 -6.89
CA LEU A 125 -0.26 5.64 -5.77
C LEU A 125 -1.09 6.32 -4.68
N MET A 126 -2.25 6.89 -4.97
CA MET A 126 -3.10 7.55 -3.97
C MET A 126 -3.29 6.76 -2.66
N PRO A 127 -3.53 5.44 -2.66
CA PRO A 127 -3.67 4.67 -1.42
C PRO A 127 -2.34 4.29 -0.75
N CYS A 128 -1.19 4.78 -1.23
CA CYS A 128 0.12 4.41 -0.71
C CYS A 128 0.25 4.72 0.78
N ARG A 129 0.71 3.72 1.51
CA ARG A 129 0.87 3.77 2.96
C ARG A 129 1.95 4.72 3.46
N LEU A 130 2.82 5.24 2.58
CA LEU A 130 3.77 6.28 2.97
C LEU A 130 3.08 7.58 3.43
N TRP A 131 1.89 7.88 2.91
CA TRP A 131 1.09 9.07 3.27
C TRP A 131 -0.34 8.75 3.74
N GLN A 132 -0.78 7.50 3.71
CA GLN A 132 -2.06 7.04 4.30
C GLN A 132 -1.82 6.25 5.59
N ARG A 133 -0.98 6.78 6.49
CA ARG A 133 -0.47 6.09 7.70
C ARG A 133 -1.54 5.81 8.77
N ASP A 134 -2.63 6.57 8.77
CA ASP A 134 -3.78 6.48 9.67
C ASP A 134 -4.72 5.30 9.39
N ARG A 135 -4.65 4.72 8.18
CA ARG A 135 -5.45 3.56 7.80
C ARG A 135 -4.86 2.25 8.31
N PHE A 136 -5.69 1.22 8.44
CA PHE A 136 -5.17 -0.13 8.71
C PHE A 136 -4.49 -0.68 7.45
N PHE A 137 -3.35 -1.34 7.62
CA PHE A 137 -2.56 -1.91 6.51
C PHE A 137 -3.39 -2.84 5.62
N ASN A 138 -4.40 -3.51 6.16
CA ASN A 138 -5.18 -4.53 5.48
C ASN A 138 -6.54 -4.06 4.96
N GLU A 139 -6.84 -2.76 5.02
CA GLU A 139 -8.02 -2.21 4.36
C GLU A 139 -7.85 -2.25 2.84
N VAL A 140 -8.89 -2.73 2.14
CA VAL A 140 -8.89 -2.87 0.69
C VAL A 140 -9.09 -1.49 0.06
N PRO A 141 -8.09 -0.91 -0.62
CA PRO A 141 -8.10 0.50 -1.01
C PRO A 141 -8.86 0.78 -2.32
N VAL A 142 -9.55 -0.22 -2.85
CA VAL A 142 -10.27 -0.16 -4.12
C VAL A 142 -11.71 -0.58 -3.93
N ALA A 143 -12.59 -0.03 -4.76
CA ALA A 143 -13.95 -0.49 -4.83
C ALA A 143 -14.00 -1.96 -5.28
N MET A 144 -14.91 -2.71 -4.67
CA MET A 144 -15.09 -4.14 -4.91
C MET A 144 -16.49 -4.41 -5.43
N MET A 145 -16.61 -5.35 -6.36
CA MET A 145 -17.90 -5.84 -6.85
C MET A 145 -18.05 -7.28 -6.40
N PHE A 146 -19.12 -7.59 -5.68
CA PHE A 146 -19.40 -8.92 -5.15
C PHE A 146 -20.89 -9.20 -5.24
N GLU A 147 -21.26 -10.35 -5.82
CA GLU A 147 -22.66 -10.77 -6.01
C GLU A 147 -23.55 -9.69 -6.66
N GLY A 148 -23.00 -8.94 -7.63
CA GLY A 148 -23.73 -7.86 -8.31
C GLY A 148 -23.87 -6.56 -7.50
N HIS A 149 -23.31 -6.49 -6.28
CA HIS A 149 -23.30 -5.28 -5.46
C HIS A 149 -21.95 -4.55 -5.55
N HIS A 150 -22.02 -3.23 -5.65
CA HIS A 150 -20.87 -2.34 -5.54
C HIS A 150 -20.57 -2.06 -4.06
N PHE A 151 -19.30 -2.13 -3.70
CA PHE A 151 -18.79 -1.76 -2.38
C PHE A 151 -17.68 -0.73 -2.56
N GLU A 152 -17.81 0.40 -1.87
CA GLU A 152 -16.80 1.46 -1.89
C GLU A 152 -15.45 0.98 -1.38
N ALA A 153 -14.38 1.70 -1.75
CA ALA A 153 -13.06 1.48 -1.18
C ALA A 153 -13.09 1.54 0.36
N TYR A 154 -12.20 0.79 1.01
CA TYR A 154 -12.03 0.72 2.46
C TYR A 154 -13.24 0.12 3.23
N THR A 155 -14.20 -0.48 2.54
CA THR A 155 -15.34 -1.20 3.17
C THR A 155 -15.03 -2.67 3.52
N TRP A 156 -13.89 -3.16 3.07
CA TRP A 156 -13.42 -4.53 3.30
C TRP A 156 -12.02 -4.51 3.88
N ARG A 157 -11.72 -5.50 4.71
CA ARG A 157 -10.37 -5.83 5.15
C ARG A 157 -10.01 -7.21 4.66
N TRP A 158 -8.77 -7.32 4.19
CA TRP A 158 -8.15 -8.59 3.83
C TRP A 158 -7.54 -9.24 5.06
N CYS A 159 -7.74 -10.55 5.22
CA CYS A 159 -7.30 -11.33 6.38
C CYS A 159 -6.49 -12.57 5.94
N GLY A 160 -5.74 -12.46 4.85
CA GLY A 160 -5.00 -13.57 4.25
C GLY A 160 -5.85 -14.36 3.26
N ASP A 161 -6.60 -15.34 3.73
CA ASP A 161 -7.38 -16.26 2.89
C ASP A 161 -8.87 -15.87 2.79
N TYR A 162 -9.29 -14.79 3.45
CA TYR A 162 -10.66 -14.27 3.39
C TYR A 162 -10.72 -12.75 3.52
N LEU A 163 -11.91 -12.19 3.25
CA LEU A 163 -12.24 -10.78 3.51
C LEU A 163 -13.30 -10.67 4.59
N ILE A 164 -13.18 -9.64 5.42
CA ILE A 164 -14.21 -9.23 6.38
C ILE A 164 -14.70 -7.83 6.03
N ARG A 165 -16.02 -7.61 6.17
CA ARG A 165 -16.58 -6.27 6.00
C ARG A 165 -16.21 -5.41 7.20
N THR A 166 -15.71 -4.19 6.97
CA THR A 166 -15.61 -3.20 8.04
C THR A 166 -17.03 -2.84 8.48
N LEU A 167 -17.35 -3.12 9.74
CA LEU A 167 -18.55 -2.57 10.34
C LEU A 167 -18.24 -1.11 10.57
N ASN A 168 -18.93 -0.21 9.88
CA ASN A 168 -18.89 1.20 10.23
C ASN A 168 -19.38 1.29 11.68
N ASN A 169 -18.46 1.54 12.60
CA ASN A 169 -18.79 2.12 13.89
C ASN A 169 -19.23 3.56 13.59
N GLN A 170 -20.48 3.73 13.18
CA GLN A 170 -21.19 4.96 13.53
C GLN A 170 -21.49 4.83 15.03
N TRP A 171 -20.60 5.41 15.85
CA TRP A 171 -20.94 5.83 17.20
C TRP A 171 -21.31 7.32 17.13
#